data_AF-A0A183GEZ1-F1
#
_entry.id   AF-A0A183GEZ1-F1
#
_cell.length_a   1.000
_cell.length_b   1.000
_cell.length_c   1.000
_cell.angle_alpha   90.00
_cell.angle_beta   90.00
_cell.angle_gamma   90.00
#
_symmetry.space_group_name_H-M   'P 1'
#
loop_
_entity.id
_entity.type
_entity.pdbx_description
1 polymer ?
#
loop_
_entity_poly.entity_id
_entity_poly.type
_entity_poly.pdbx_seq_one_letter_code
_entity_poly.pdbx_strand_id
1 'polypeptide(L)'
;MLRLRIFLAFLLQANLISCLPPKVVLWKNRLLLSTHKLPWRRKRLRMRLDVFLGIFHRSPDRVYQSRTVSIFIDRIYIPEFSRLLHPSFDNVKVYVDWFFLDYPLEESRTPMAIPLPRIPDSPGLFVYKKEFHLSRRRVALLEQWLELGNRLDFTLITEGEDSEELAVAQLELSRTATDETTTIQFLDINGEHYADLDLVISYSSDIFDCLRS
;
A
#
# COMPACT_ATOMS: atom_id res chain seq x y z
N MET A 1 12.87 -8.38 -13.13
CA MET A 1 12.73 -8.22 -14.60
C MET A 1 11.32 -8.51 -15.12
N LEU A 2 10.48 -9.28 -14.39
CA LEU A 2 9.10 -9.59 -14.79
C LEU A 2 8.13 -8.41 -14.63
N ARG A 3 8.21 -7.65 -13.52
CA ARG A 3 7.46 -6.38 -13.31
C ARG A 3 7.53 -5.42 -14.51
N LEU A 4 8.70 -5.26 -15.14
CA LEU A 4 8.84 -4.38 -16.30
C LEU A 4 8.18 -4.98 -17.55
N ARG A 5 8.19 -6.32 -17.71
CA ARG A 5 7.66 -7.00 -18.89
C ARG A 5 6.12 -7.10 -18.88
N ILE A 6 5.52 -7.36 -17.72
CA ILE A 6 4.05 -7.39 -17.56
C ILE A 6 3.50 -5.97 -17.68
N PHE A 7 4.15 -5.00 -17.02
CA PHE A 7 3.78 -3.58 -17.15
C PHE A 7 3.95 -3.05 -18.59
N LEU A 8 4.99 -3.45 -19.32
CA LEU A 8 5.17 -3.12 -20.74
C LEU A 8 4.15 -3.81 -21.65
N ALA A 9 3.78 -5.06 -21.38
CA ALA A 9 2.79 -5.79 -22.18
C ALA A 9 1.39 -5.17 -22.04
N PHE A 10 1.00 -4.75 -20.84
CA PHE A 10 -0.27 -4.05 -20.60
C PHE A 10 -0.25 -2.58 -21.07
N LEU A 11 0.88 -1.88 -20.98
CA LEU A 11 1.05 -0.55 -21.61
C LEU A 11 0.89 -0.59 -23.14
N LEU A 12 1.26 -1.70 -23.79
CA LEU A 12 1.14 -1.87 -25.25
C LEU A 12 -0.31 -2.09 -25.71
N GLN A 13 -1.21 -2.59 -24.86
CA GLN A 13 -2.65 -2.68 -25.16
C GLN A 13 -3.41 -1.36 -24.92
N ALA A 14 -2.81 -0.39 -24.22
CA ALA A 14 -3.45 0.85 -23.80
C ALA A 14 -2.96 2.12 -24.54
N ASN A 15 -2.44 2.00 -25.77
CA ASN A 15 -1.85 3.12 -26.54
C ASN A 15 -2.61 4.46 -26.40
N LEU A 16 -2.00 5.45 -25.71
CA LEU A 16 -1.75 6.82 -26.17
C LEU A 16 -1.08 7.70 -25.07
N ILE A 17 0.07 8.29 -25.45
CA ILE A 17 0.58 9.63 -25.06
C ILE A 17 1.40 9.77 -23.74
N SER A 18 2.72 9.90 -23.96
CA SER A 18 3.73 10.72 -23.28
C SER A 18 3.48 11.27 -21.87
N CYS A 19 4.40 10.98 -20.94
CA CYS A 19 5.07 11.98 -20.08
C CYS A 19 6.11 11.31 -19.15
N LEU A 20 7.36 11.26 -19.60
CA LEU A 20 8.53 11.07 -18.73
C LEU A 20 8.94 12.45 -18.18
N PRO A 21 9.06 12.67 -16.86
CA PRO A 21 9.81 13.81 -16.35
C PRO A 21 11.32 13.49 -16.29
N PRO A 22 12.20 14.41 -16.72
CA PRO A 22 13.64 14.23 -16.70
C PRO A 22 14.31 14.79 -15.42
N LYS A 23 15.46 14.18 -15.07
CA LYS A 23 16.60 14.74 -14.29
C LYS A 23 16.47 14.86 -12.76
N VAL A 24 17.06 13.89 -12.06
CA VAL A 24 17.68 14.08 -10.73
C VAL A 24 19.12 14.52 -10.95
N VAL A 25 19.41 15.78 -10.62
CA VAL A 25 20.77 16.35 -10.60
C VAL A 25 21.42 15.98 -9.27
N LEU A 26 22.45 15.13 -9.35
CA LEU A 26 23.37 14.81 -8.26
C LEU A 26 24.17 16.06 -7.85
N TRP A 27 23.94 16.57 -6.64
CA TRP A 27 24.88 17.47 -5.97
C TRP A 27 25.82 16.64 -5.08
N LYS A 28 27.06 16.46 -5.55
CA LYS A 28 28.23 16.22 -4.70
C LYS A 28 28.65 17.55 -4.11
N ASN A 29 28.78 17.64 -2.78
CA ASN A 29 29.78 18.53 -2.21
C ASN A 29 30.41 17.94 -0.96
N ARG A 30 31.74 17.91 -1.02
CA ARG A 30 32.72 17.44 -0.05
C ARG A 30 33.20 18.68 0.70
N LEU A 31 33.15 18.69 2.04
CA LEU A 31 33.98 19.58 2.86
C LEU A 31 34.40 18.84 4.14
N LEU A 32 35.72 18.66 4.25
CA LEU A 32 36.49 18.25 5.42
C LEU A 32 36.73 19.47 6.32
N LEU A 33 36.76 19.27 7.64
CA LEU A 33 37.57 19.94 8.69
C LEU A 33 37.02 19.44 10.05
N SER A 34 37.63 18.47 10.73
CA SER A 34 38.82 18.54 11.59
C SER A 34 38.66 19.30 12.92
N THR A 35 38.82 18.52 14.00
CA THR A 35 39.49 18.81 15.29
C THR A 35 38.80 19.61 16.42
N HIS A 36 38.59 18.84 17.50
CA HIS A 36 39.08 19.05 18.88
C HIS A 36 38.24 19.77 19.96
N LYS A 37 38.13 19.03 21.09
CA LYS A 37 38.16 19.42 22.52
C LYS A 37 36.84 19.72 23.26
N LEU A 38 36.42 18.70 24.04
CA LEU A 38 35.79 18.84 25.37
C LEU A 38 36.81 19.41 26.37
N PRO A 39 36.40 20.16 27.44
CA PRO A 39 36.26 19.52 28.75
C PRO A 39 35.21 20.11 29.74
N TRP A 40 34.56 19.19 30.49
CA TRP A 40 34.19 19.22 31.91
C TRP A 40 33.60 20.47 32.61
N ARG A 41 32.43 20.31 33.27
CA ARG A 41 32.28 20.52 34.72
C ARG A 41 31.01 19.90 35.32
N ARG A 42 31.21 19.20 36.44
CA ARG A 42 30.22 18.59 37.34
C ARG A 42 29.35 19.66 38.00
N LYS A 43 28.07 19.34 38.27
CA LYS A 43 27.44 19.55 39.58
C LYS A 43 26.20 18.68 39.74
N ARG A 44 26.30 17.78 40.72
CA ARG A 44 25.23 16.97 41.30
C ARG A 44 24.47 17.88 42.26
N LEU A 45 23.14 18.03 42.13
CA LEU A 45 22.30 18.57 43.19
C LEU A 45 21.03 17.71 43.35
N ARG A 46 20.72 17.49 44.62
CA ARG A 46 19.67 16.63 45.17
C ARG A 46 18.27 17.12 44.82
N MET A 47 17.34 16.16 44.81
CA MET A 47 15.89 16.28 44.73
C MET A 47 15.30 17.43 45.54
N ARG A 48 14.23 18.01 44.99
CA ARG A 48 13.13 18.56 45.79
C ARG A 48 11.82 18.09 45.15
N LEU A 49 11.08 17.29 45.93
CA LEU A 49 9.68 16.97 45.71
C LEU A 49 8.90 18.26 45.98
N ASP A 50 8.28 18.84 44.96
CA ASP A 50 7.26 19.87 45.15
C ASP A 50 6.06 19.50 44.26
N VAL A 51 5.08 18.89 44.92
CA VAL A 51 3.69 18.80 44.48
C VAL A 51 3.14 20.21 44.53
N PHE A 52 2.94 20.86 43.38
CA PHE A 52 2.07 22.03 43.32
C PHE A 52 1.32 22.12 41.99
N LEU A 53 0.01 22.00 42.16
CA LEU A 53 -1.13 22.29 41.29
C LEU A 53 -0.82 23.32 40.18
N GLY A 54 -0.63 22.84 38.96
CA GLY A 54 -0.63 23.64 37.74
C GLY A 54 -1.71 23.09 36.82
N ILE A 55 -2.84 23.79 36.77
CA ILE A 55 -3.94 23.53 35.85
C ILE A 55 -3.37 23.56 34.43
N PHE A 56 -3.09 22.38 33.87
CA PHE A 56 -2.93 22.22 32.44
C PHE A 56 -4.28 22.59 31.83
N HIS A 57 -4.33 23.73 31.16
CA HIS A 57 -5.33 23.93 30.12
C HIS A 57 -5.21 22.73 29.17
N ARG A 58 -6.15 21.82 29.31
CA ARG A 58 -6.49 20.80 28.33
C ARG A 58 -6.83 21.60 27.08
N SER A 59 -5.85 21.74 26.19
CA SER A 59 -6.09 22.18 24.83
C SER A 59 -7.27 21.36 24.33
N PRO A 60 -8.34 21.97 23.78
CA PRO A 60 -9.47 21.20 23.32
C PRO A 60 -8.92 20.20 22.31
N ASP A 61 -9.35 18.95 22.45
CA ASP A 61 -9.01 17.88 21.52
C ASP A 61 -9.01 18.46 20.12
N ARG A 62 -7.82 18.59 19.52
CA ARG A 62 -7.76 18.72 18.07
C ARG A 62 -8.45 17.45 17.63
N VAL A 63 -9.68 17.57 17.14
CA VAL A 63 -10.31 16.52 16.35
C VAL A 63 -9.25 16.20 15.32
N TYR A 64 -8.51 15.11 15.52
CA TYR A 64 -7.61 14.61 14.52
C TYR A 64 -8.57 14.30 13.39
N GLN A 65 -8.64 15.19 12.40
CA GLN A 65 -9.27 14.89 11.13
C GLN A 65 -8.52 13.66 10.65
N SER A 66 -9.13 12.50 10.89
CA SER A 66 -8.59 11.22 10.51
C SER A 66 -8.53 11.27 8.99
N ARG A 67 -7.33 11.19 8.43
CA ARG A 67 -7.10 11.19 6.98
C ARG A 67 -6.65 9.79 6.65
N THR A 68 -7.59 8.87 6.72
CA THR A 68 -7.29 7.45 6.69
C THR A 68 -7.89 6.84 5.45
N VAL A 69 -7.07 6.07 4.75
CA VAL A 69 -7.51 5.16 3.70
C VAL A 69 -7.39 3.76 4.24
N SER A 70 -8.47 3.00 4.17
CA SER A 70 -8.49 1.59 4.55
C SER A 70 -8.60 0.73 3.29
N ILE A 71 -7.76 -0.28 3.18
CA ILE A 71 -7.89 -1.34 2.18
C ILE A 71 -8.13 -2.64 2.94
N PHE A 72 -9.27 -3.26 2.71
CA PHE A 72 -9.64 -4.55 3.29
C PHE A 72 -9.60 -5.61 2.19
N ILE A 73 -8.64 -6.53 2.31
CA ILE A 73 -8.50 -7.71 1.44
C ILE A 73 -9.27 -8.84 2.11
N ASP A 74 -10.46 -9.17 1.60
CA ASP A 74 -11.36 -10.13 2.26
C ASP A 74 -11.00 -11.56 1.87
N ARG A 75 -11.22 -11.91 0.61
CA ARG A 75 -11.18 -13.29 0.13
C ARG A 75 -10.84 -13.39 -1.34
N ILE A 76 -10.29 -14.54 -1.71
CA ILE A 76 -9.94 -14.91 -3.08
C ILE A 76 -10.76 -16.13 -3.51
N TYR A 77 -11.13 -16.18 -4.78
CA TYR A 77 -11.77 -17.33 -5.42
C TYR A 77 -10.93 -17.80 -6.59
N ILE A 78 -10.95 -19.11 -6.83
CA ILE A 78 -10.27 -19.71 -7.96
C ILE A 78 -11.34 -20.26 -8.90
N PRO A 79 -11.51 -19.66 -10.09
CA PRO A 79 -12.47 -20.12 -11.09
C PRO A 79 -12.18 -21.57 -11.51
N GLU A 80 -13.22 -22.29 -11.93
CA GLU A 80 -13.12 -23.70 -12.37
C GLU A 80 -12.09 -23.93 -13.48
N PHE A 81 -11.89 -22.95 -14.37
CA PHE A 81 -10.97 -23.05 -15.50
C PHE A 81 -9.55 -22.52 -15.21
N SER A 82 -9.30 -22.06 -13.98
CA SER A 82 -8.00 -21.48 -13.62
C SER A 82 -6.91 -22.55 -13.60
N ARG A 83 -5.74 -22.20 -14.16
CA ARG A 83 -4.53 -23.05 -14.08
C ARG A 83 -4.06 -23.25 -12.65
N LEU A 84 -4.47 -22.41 -11.70
CA LEU A 84 -4.11 -22.54 -10.28
C LEU A 84 -4.71 -23.78 -9.61
N LEU A 85 -5.71 -24.42 -10.24
CA LEU A 85 -6.26 -25.71 -9.81
C LEU A 85 -5.41 -26.91 -10.26
N HIS A 86 -4.42 -26.70 -11.14
CA HIS A 86 -3.53 -27.77 -11.59
C HIS A 86 -2.69 -28.32 -10.41
N PRO A 87 -2.44 -29.65 -10.32
CA PRO A 87 -1.71 -30.25 -9.20
C PRO A 87 -0.29 -29.71 -8.97
N SER A 88 0.31 -29.04 -9.96
CA SER A 88 1.60 -28.36 -9.77
C SER A 88 1.56 -27.24 -8.73
N PHE A 89 0.38 -26.72 -8.43
CA PHE A 89 0.16 -25.71 -7.40
C PHE A 89 -0.28 -26.31 -6.06
N ASP A 90 -0.26 -27.64 -5.91
CA ASP A 90 -0.60 -28.27 -4.64
C ASP A 90 0.36 -27.84 -3.54
N ASN A 91 -0.18 -27.50 -2.38
CA ASN A 91 0.55 -26.96 -1.23
C ASN A 91 1.21 -25.58 -1.44
N VAL A 92 1.00 -24.94 -2.60
CA VAL A 92 1.43 -23.55 -2.81
C VAL A 92 0.56 -22.63 -1.96
N LYS A 93 1.24 -21.74 -1.23
CA LYS A 93 0.61 -20.62 -0.54
C LYS A 93 0.83 -19.35 -1.31
N VAL A 94 -0.13 -18.44 -1.21
CA VAL A 94 -0.11 -17.16 -1.91
C VAL A 94 -0.40 -16.00 -0.97
N TYR A 95 0.18 -14.85 -1.27
CA TYR A 95 -0.13 -13.58 -0.65
C TYR A 95 -0.39 -12.54 -1.75
N VAL A 96 -0.98 -11.42 -1.36
CA VAL A 96 -1.26 -10.30 -2.27
C VAL A 96 -0.40 -9.11 -1.87
N ASP A 97 0.34 -8.57 -2.83
CA ASP A 97 1.00 -7.27 -2.76
C ASP A 97 0.16 -6.23 -3.51
N TRP A 98 0.22 -4.97 -3.08
CA TRP A 98 -0.29 -3.83 -3.84
C TRP A 98 0.63 -2.63 -3.69
N PHE A 99 0.48 -1.65 -4.58
CA PHE A 99 1.22 -0.39 -4.50
C PHE A 99 0.28 0.76 -4.16
N PHE A 100 0.58 1.51 -3.09
CA PHE A 100 -0.23 2.64 -2.66
C PHE A 100 0.60 3.90 -2.42
N LEU A 101 0.37 4.93 -3.24
CA LEU A 101 1.02 6.25 -3.14
C LEU A 101 2.56 6.18 -3.10
N ASP A 102 3.18 6.67 -2.02
CA ASP A 102 4.61 6.59 -1.74
C ASP A 102 4.89 5.77 -0.45
N TYR A 103 4.00 4.83 -0.11
CA TYR A 103 4.24 3.86 0.97
C TYR A 103 5.21 2.75 0.53
N PRO A 104 6.03 2.25 1.46
CA PRO A 104 6.89 1.10 1.19
C PRO A 104 6.06 -0.16 0.94
N LEU A 105 6.60 -1.10 0.15
CA LEU A 105 5.89 -2.31 -0.27
C LEU A 105 5.56 -3.22 0.93
N GLU A 106 6.41 -3.23 1.95
CA GLU A 106 6.23 -4.00 3.17
C GLU A 106 4.96 -3.60 3.94
N GLU A 107 4.48 -2.37 3.75
CA GLU A 107 3.22 -1.90 4.32
C GLU A 107 1.99 -2.23 3.46
N SER A 108 2.21 -2.66 2.22
CA SER A 108 1.18 -2.87 1.20
C SER A 108 1.17 -4.33 0.74
N ARG A 109 1.16 -5.25 1.71
CA ARG A 109 1.02 -6.69 1.47
C ARG A 109 0.16 -7.35 2.54
N THR A 110 -0.49 -8.45 2.18
CA THR A 110 -1.09 -9.34 3.18
C THR A 110 0.03 -10.00 4.01
N PRO A 111 -0.02 -9.94 5.34
CA PRO A 111 1.09 -10.35 6.21
C PRO A 111 1.28 -11.87 6.28
N MET A 112 0.25 -12.65 5.94
CA MET A 112 0.28 -14.11 5.95
C MET A 112 -0.16 -14.63 4.59
N ALA A 113 0.62 -15.55 4.04
CA ALA A 113 0.22 -16.29 2.86
C ALA A 113 -0.80 -17.39 3.24
N ILE A 114 -1.75 -17.64 2.35
CA ILE A 114 -2.81 -18.63 2.53
C ILE A 114 -2.67 -19.74 1.49
N PRO A 115 -3.06 -20.99 1.81
CA PRO A 115 -3.16 -22.01 0.77
C PRO A 115 -4.24 -21.61 -0.25
N LEU A 116 -3.95 -21.82 -1.52
CA LEU A 116 -4.94 -21.66 -2.59
C LEU A 116 -6.11 -22.64 -2.40
N PRO A 117 -7.38 -22.17 -2.47
CA PRO A 117 -8.55 -23.03 -2.34
C PRO A 117 -8.61 -24.02 -3.51
N ARG A 118 -8.88 -25.29 -3.21
CA ARG A 118 -8.87 -26.39 -4.20
C ARG A 118 -10.24 -26.72 -4.77
N ILE A 119 -11.29 -26.31 -4.06
CA ILE A 119 -12.66 -26.42 -4.57
C ILE A 119 -12.91 -25.13 -5.36
N PRO A 120 -13.25 -25.21 -6.66
CA PRO A 120 -13.58 -24.04 -7.47
C PRO A 120 -14.62 -23.16 -6.78
N ASP A 121 -14.45 -21.84 -6.90
CA ASP A 121 -15.34 -20.82 -6.35
C ASP A 121 -15.56 -20.91 -4.82
N SER A 122 -14.79 -21.76 -4.12
CA SER A 122 -14.75 -21.74 -2.66
C SER A 122 -13.82 -20.62 -2.17
N PRO A 123 -14.19 -19.90 -1.10
CA PRO A 123 -13.42 -18.75 -0.65
C PRO A 123 -12.13 -19.17 0.07
N GLY A 124 -11.00 -18.65 -0.41
CA GLY A 124 -9.76 -18.53 0.37
C GLY A 124 -9.77 -17.22 1.16
N LEU A 125 -9.55 -17.27 2.47
CA LEU A 125 -9.76 -16.11 3.35
C LEU A 125 -8.44 -15.42 3.69
N PHE A 126 -8.33 -14.13 3.36
CA PHE A 126 -7.26 -13.24 3.83
C PHE A 126 -7.67 -12.45 5.07
N VAL A 127 -8.88 -11.86 5.04
CA VAL A 127 -9.49 -11.07 6.12
C VAL A 127 -8.49 -10.07 6.73
N TYR A 128 -7.79 -9.33 5.85
CA TYR A 128 -6.73 -8.40 6.24
C TYR A 128 -7.12 -6.97 5.94
N LYS A 129 -7.13 -6.12 6.98
CA LYS A 129 -7.35 -4.68 6.85
C LYS A 129 -6.05 -3.91 7.07
N LYS A 130 -5.67 -3.10 6.10
CA LYS A 130 -4.57 -2.13 6.21
C LYS A 130 -5.13 -0.71 6.25
N GLU A 131 -4.75 0.04 7.27
CA GLU A 131 -5.09 1.47 7.40
C GLU A 131 -3.86 2.35 7.16
N PHE A 132 -3.98 3.28 6.22
CA PHE A 132 -2.95 4.26 5.86
C PHE A 132 -3.33 5.63 6.38
N HIS A 133 -2.50 6.19 7.27
CA HIS A 133 -2.69 7.54 7.79
C HIS A 133 -1.95 8.55 6.90
N LEU A 134 -2.69 9.36 6.17
CA LEU A 134 -2.17 10.27 5.16
C LEU A 134 -1.79 11.63 5.75
N SER A 135 -0.59 12.09 5.42
CA SER A 135 -0.19 13.49 5.58
C SER A 135 -0.90 14.38 4.55
N ARG A 136 -0.93 15.70 4.76
CA ARG A 136 -1.50 16.66 3.76
C ARG A 136 -0.88 16.46 2.37
N ARG A 137 0.43 16.19 2.30
CA ARG A 137 1.13 15.87 1.05
C ARG A 137 0.57 14.62 0.38
N ARG A 138 0.33 13.54 1.14
CA ARG A 138 -0.20 12.28 0.60
C ARG A 138 -1.67 12.38 0.20
N VAL A 139 -2.46 13.21 0.88
CA VAL A 139 -3.81 13.54 0.43
C VAL A 139 -3.77 14.25 -0.93
N ALA A 140 -2.87 15.22 -1.12
CA ALA A 140 -2.70 15.86 -2.42
C ALA A 140 -2.25 14.88 -3.51
N LEU A 141 -1.37 13.93 -3.18
CA LEU A 141 -0.96 12.88 -4.12
C LEU A 141 -2.13 11.94 -4.46
N LEU A 142 -2.96 11.58 -3.49
CA LEU A 142 -4.16 10.78 -3.73
C LEU A 142 -5.15 11.54 -4.63
N GLU A 143 -5.38 12.83 -4.39
CA GLU A 143 -6.24 13.66 -5.25
C GLU A 143 -5.71 13.67 -6.70
N GLN A 144 -4.40 13.84 -6.88
CA GLN A 144 -3.78 13.75 -8.21
C GLN A 144 -3.97 12.38 -8.86
N TRP A 145 -3.82 11.30 -8.10
CA TRP A 145 -4.05 9.94 -8.62
C TRP A 145 -5.48 9.76 -9.11
N LEU A 146 -6.45 10.25 -8.35
CA LEU A 146 -7.87 10.21 -8.71
C LEU A 146 -8.16 11.05 -9.95
N GLU A 147 -7.59 12.24 -10.06
CA GLU A 147 -7.78 13.13 -11.22
C GLU A 147 -7.16 12.58 -12.51
N LEU A 148 -6.07 11.83 -12.40
CA LEU A 148 -5.40 11.19 -13.52
C LEU A 148 -6.00 9.82 -13.89
N GLY A 149 -6.99 9.33 -13.13
CA GLY A 149 -7.56 8.00 -13.34
C GLY A 149 -6.55 6.87 -13.08
N ASN A 150 -5.61 7.08 -12.14
CA ASN A 150 -4.63 6.07 -11.79
C ASN A 150 -5.31 4.85 -11.16
N ARG A 151 -4.79 3.66 -11.49
CA ARG A 151 -5.25 2.39 -10.95
C ARG A 151 -4.31 1.88 -9.88
N LEU A 152 -4.86 1.15 -8.91
CA LEU A 152 -4.08 0.32 -8.00
C LEU A 152 -3.82 -1.03 -8.65
N ASP A 153 -2.55 -1.38 -8.72
CA ASP A 153 -2.12 -2.71 -9.15
C ASP A 153 -2.00 -3.61 -7.91
N PHE A 154 -2.64 -4.77 -7.98
CA PHE A 154 -2.53 -5.87 -7.05
C PHE A 154 -1.79 -7.01 -7.74
N THR A 155 -0.90 -7.70 -7.02
CA THR A 155 -0.15 -8.83 -7.55
C THR A 155 -0.36 -10.04 -6.65
N LEU A 156 -0.73 -11.17 -7.26
CA LEU A 156 -0.81 -12.46 -6.61
C LEU A 156 0.55 -13.14 -6.67
N ILE A 157 1.14 -13.49 -5.52
CA ILE A 157 2.52 -13.97 -5.44
C ILE A 157 2.58 -15.24 -4.60
N THR A 158 3.41 -16.22 -5.01
CA THR A 158 3.69 -17.42 -4.22
C THR A 158 4.60 -17.12 -3.04
N GLU A 159 4.37 -17.81 -1.92
CA GLU A 159 5.28 -17.80 -0.77
C GLU A 159 6.39 -18.86 -0.95
N GLY A 160 7.66 -18.47 -0.79
CA GLY A 160 8.80 -19.37 -0.85
C GLY A 160 10.13 -18.65 -1.14
N GLU A 161 11.25 -19.39 -1.14
CA GLU A 161 12.56 -18.85 -1.57
C GLU A 161 12.52 -18.36 -3.02
N ASP A 162 11.83 -19.13 -3.88
CA ASP A 162 11.55 -18.78 -5.27
C ASP A 162 10.16 -18.17 -5.38
N SER A 163 9.90 -17.06 -4.67
CA SER A 163 8.63 -16.33 -4.78
C SER A 163 8.41 -15.86 -6.23
N GLU A 164 7.25 -16.21 -6.80
CA GLU A 164 6.89 -15.94 -8.19
C GLU A 164 5.62 -15.09 -8.27
N GLU A 165 5.63 -14.08 -9.15
CA GLU A 165 4.45 -13.29 -9.50
C GLU A 165 3.57 -14.10 -10.46
N LEU A 166 2.38 -14.50 -10.00
CA LEU A 166 1.47 -15.37 -10.76
C LEU A 166 0.57 -14.56 -11.70
N ALA A 167 -0.01 -13.49 -11.20
CA ALA A 167 -1.02 -12.71 -11.89
C ALA A 167 -1.14 -11.30 -11.31
N VAL A 168 -1.72 -10.38 -12.09
CA VAL A 168 -1.95 -8.98 -11.71
C VAL A 168 -3.43 -8.64 -11.86
N ALA A 169 -3.95 -7.83 -10.96
CA ALA A 169 -5.30 -7.26 -11.01
C ALA A 169 -5.22 -5.74 -10.87
N GLN A 170 -6.16 -5.02 -11.46
CA GLN A 170 -6.20 -3.55 -11.40
C GLN A 170 -7.53 -3.06 -10.84
N LEU A 171 -7.47 -2.02 -10.02
CA LEU A 171 -8.64 -1.34 -9.50
C LEU A 171 -8.55 0.16 -9.74
N GLU A 172 -9.55 0.73 -10.40
CA GLU A 172 -9.66 2.18 -10.52
C GLU A 172 -10.12 2.80 -9.19
N LEU A 173 -9.38 3.80 -8.73
CA LEU A 173 -9.77 4.55 -7.55
C LEU A 173 -10.82 5.60 -7.95
N SER A 174 -11.88 5.72 -7.15
CA SER A 174 -12.89 6.76 -7.34
C SER A 174 -12.86 7.76 -6.18
N ARG A 175 -13.31 8.99 -6.40
CA ARG A 175 -13.39 10.01 -5.32
C ARG A 175 -14.40 9.65 -4.25
N THR A 176 -15.39 8.82 -4.58
CA THR A 176 -16.45 8.41 -3.66
C THR A 176 -16.01 7.10 -3.02
N ALA A 177 -15.78 7.11 -1.71
CA ALA A 177 -15.61 5.86 -0.99
C ALA A 177 -16.92 5.08 -1.11
N THR A 178 -16.88 3.95 -1.80
CA THR A 178 -17.91 2.94 -1.67
C THR A 178 -17.41 1.97 -0.63
N ASP A 179 -18.04 1.92 0.54
CA ASP A 179 -17.84 0.83 1.52
C ASP A 179 -18.42 -0.51 1.01
N GLU A 180 -18.47 -0.66 -0.31
CA GLU A 180 -19.01 -1.79 -1.04
C GLU A 180 -17.87 -2.72 -1.42
N THR A 181 -18.14 -4.02 -1.31
CA THR A 181 -17.24 -5.04 -1.80
C THR A 181 -17.11 -4.92 -3.31
N THR A 182 -15.87 -4.81 -3.77
CA THR A 182 -15.50 -4.81 -5.18
C THR A 182 -14.72 -6.09 -5.47
N THR A 183 -15.08 -6.77 -6.55
CA THR A 183 -14.36 -7.95 -7.04
C THR A 183 -13.45 -7.54 -8.19
N ILE A 184 -12.15 -7.84 -8.09
CA ILE A 184 -11.16 -7.63 -9.17
C ILE A 184 -10.62 -8.96 -9.68
N GLN A 185 -10.29 -9.02 -10.96
CA GLN A 185 -9.82 -10.24 -11.62
C GLN A 185 -8.29 -10.23 -11.74
N PHE A 186 -7.66 -11.29 -11.26
CA PHE A 186 -6.25 -11.56 -11.49
C PHE A 186 -6.06 -12.21 -12.86
N LEU A 187 -5.29 -11.55 -13.71
CA LEU A 187 -4.92 -12.02 -15.04
C LEU A 187 -3.43 -12.34 -15.10
N ASP A 188 -3.07 -13.44 -15.75
CA ASP A 188 -1.68 -13.79 -16.02
C ASP A 188 -1.07 -12.92 -17.13
N ILE A 189 0.19 -13.19 -17.47
CA ILE A 189 0.92 -12.48 -18.54
C ILE A 189 0.31 -12.67 -19.95
N ASN A 190 -0.51 -13.71 -20.13
CA ASN A 190 -1.20 -14.03 -21.38
C ASN A 190 -2.64 -13.49 -21.38
N GLY A 191 -3.09 -12.85 -20.29
CA GLY A 191 -4.46 -12.37 -20.11
C GLY A 191 -5.44 -13.46 -19.66
N GLU A 192 -4.96 -14.62 -19.21
CA GLU A 192 -5.79 -15.69 -18.69
C GLU A 192 -6.23 -15.41 -17.25
N HIS A 193 -7.49 -15.69 -16.96
CA HIS A 193 -8.10 -15.48 -15.66
C HIS A 193 -7.63 -16.54 -14.65
N TYR A 194 -6.94 -16.09 -13.60
CA TYR A 194 -6.36 -16.94 -12.58
C TYR A 194 -7.18 -16.97 -11.29
N ALA A 195 -7.70 -15.83 -10.85
CA ALA A 195 -8.41 -15.71 -9.60
C ALA A 195 -9.29 -14.45 -9.56
N ASP A 196 -10.24 -14.42 -8.64
CA ASP A 196 -11.01 -13.23 -8.28
C ASP A 196 -10.70 -12.83 -6.84
N LEU A 197 -10.61 -11.53 -6.57
CA LEU A 197 -10.34 -10.98 -5.24
C LEU A 197 -11.44 -10.00 -4.84
N ASP A 198 -12.11 -10.29 -3.74
CA ASP A 198 -13.03 -9.38 -3.08
C ASP A 198 -12.26 -8.47 -2.12
N LEU A 199 -12.44 -7.17 -2.27
CA LEU A 199 -11.83 -6.16 -1.42
C LEU A 199 -12.75 -4.95 -1.22
N VAL A 200 -12.48 -4.17 -0.18
CA VAL A 200 -13.16 -2.89 0.09
C VAL A 200 -12.10 -1.79 0.25
N ILE A 201 -12.33 -0.64 -0.37
CA ILE A 201 -11.53 0.57 -0.15
C ILE A 201 -12.41 1.65 0.45
N SER A 202 -12.04 2.11 1.65
CA SER A 202 -12.78 3.14 2.38
C SER A 202 -11.90 4.35 2.64
N TYR A 203 -12.51 5.54 2.58
CA TYR A 203 -11.88 6.79 2.99
C TYR A 203 -12.58 7.36 4.22
N SER A 204 -11.85 8.11 5.05
CA SER A 204 -12.50 8.99 6.01
C SER A 204 -13.31 10.09 5.29
N SER A 205 -14.45 10.47 5.86
CA SER A 205 -15.43 11.39 5.25
C SER A 205 -14.84 12.74 4.82
N ASP A 206 -13.78 13.18 5.50
CA ASP A 206 -13.21 14.52 5.36
C ASP A 206 -11.77 14.47 4.82
N ILE A 207 -11.40 13.38 4.14
CA ILE A 207 -10.01 13.11 3.74
C ILE A 207 -9.40 14.27 2.92
N PHE A 208 -10.19 14.89 2.03
CA PHE A 208 -9.75 15.97 1.14
C PHE A 208 -9.90 17.39 1.71
N ASP A 209 -10.55 17.57 2.87
CA ASP A 209 -10.82 18.92 3.40
C ASP A 209 -9.54 19.72 3.69
N CYS A 210 -8.45 19.02 3.98
CA CYS A 210 -7.15 19.65 4.22
C CYS A 210 -6.49 20.30 3.00
N LEU A 211 -7.06 20.12 1.80
CA LEU A 211 -6.59 20.73 0.56
C LEU A 211 -7.36 22.02 0.21
N ARG A 212 -8.52 22.24 0.83
CA ARG A 212 -9.38 23.42 0.60
C ARG A 212 -8.95 24.67 1.39
N SER A 213 -7.89 24.55 2.22
CA SER A 213 -7.37 25.59 3.12
C SER A 213 -6.17 26.35 2.58
#